data_AF-A0A829NSQ8-F1
#
_entry.id   AF-A0A829NSQ8-F1
#
_cell.length_a   1.000
_cell.length_b   1.000
_cell.length_c   1.000
_cell.angle_alpha   90.00
_cell.angle_beta   90.00
_cell.angle_gamma   90.00
#
_symmetry.space_group_name_H-M   'P 1'
#
loop_
_entity.id
_entity.type
_entity.pdbx_description
1 polymer ?
#
loop_
_entity_poly.entity_id
_entity_poly.type
_entity_poly.pdbx_seq_one_letter_code
_entity_poly.pdbx_strand_id
1 'polypeptide(L)'
;MKRILIFSGTTEGRELAEFLRNRQVDVIVSVATEYGRDCMDVESSSNVSVRTGRMDEAQIRQFLTTQKIDLVVDATHPFAAEVTKNVEQACRMAGTEYIRCVRERQNWDDKGERVVRVESVPEAVEYLQNTTGNVLIATGSKELKEYTRIAGCKERCYARVLSTQVSVEESIRLGFEGKHLIAMQGPFSKELNLAMLRALDARYFVTKESGKSGGFLEKVQAAEEAKAVLVVVGRPFEVGKILKETKKFLEIWAGLC
;
A
#
# COMPACT_ATOMS: atom_id res chain seq x y z
N MET A 1 -28.38 14.60 6.63
CA MET A 1 -27.32 14.17 7.56
C MET A 1 -26.07 14.01 6.72
N LYS A 2 -24.96 14.62 7.11
CA LYS A 2 -23.73 14.61 6.30
C LYS A 2 -23.18 13.18 6.24
N ARG A 3 -22.89 12.68 5.04
CA ARG A 3 -22.41 11.31 4.82
C ARG A 3 -21.04 11.32 4.15
N ILE A 4 -20.12 10.56 4.74
CA ILE A 4 -18.72 10.50 4.32
C ILE A 4 -18.43 9.13 3.71
N LEU A 5 -17.76 9.10 2.55
CA LEU A 5 -17.20 7.89 1.98
C LEU A 5 -15.68 7.89 2.17
N ILE A 6 -15.14 6.87 2.81
CA ILE A 6 -13.70 6.66 2.94
C ILE A 6 -13.26 5.55 1.97
N PHE A 7 -12.45 5.88 0.97
CA PHE A 7 -11.70 4.86 0.24
C PHE A 7 -10.49 4.46 1.08
N SER A 8 -10.48 3.21 1.54
CA SER A 8 -9.54 2.72 2.54
C SER A 8 -8.72 1.52 2.02
N GLY A 9 -8.09 0.79 2.94
CA GLY A 9 -7.06 -0.22 2.64
C GLY A 9 -5.68 0.16 3.18
N THR A 10 -5.63 1.19 4.03
CA THR A 10 -4.43 1.67 4.73
C THR A 10 -4.72 1.78 6.23
N THR A 11 -3.66 1.95 7.01
CA THR A 11 -3.79 2.23 8.45
C THR A 11 -4.50 3.56 8.68
N GLU A 12 -4.19 4.57 7.87
CA GLU A 12 -4.78 5.90 7.93
C GLU A 12 -6.29 5.85 7.70
N GLY A 13 -6.74 5.12 6.66
CA GLY A 13 -8.17 4.96 6.38
C GLY A 13 -8.94 4.23 7.49
N ARG A 14 -8.32 3.22 8.13
CA ARG A 14 -8.90 2.55 9.31
C ARG A 14 -9.01 3.50 10.50
N GLU A 15 -7.94 4.23 10.82
CA GLU A 15 -7.94 5.19 11.92
C GLU A 15 -8.96 6.33 11.71
N LEU A 16 -9.18 6.77 10.47
CA LEU A 16 -10.20 7.76 10.14
C LEU A 16 -11.62 7.22 10.34
N ALA A 17 -11.86 5.97 9.94
CA ALA A 17 -13.14 5.30 10.17
C ALA A 17 -13.43 5.17 11.68
N GLU A 18 -12.47 4.68 12.47
CA GLU A 18 -12.58 4.60 13.94
C GLU A 18 -12.80 5.98 14.58
N PHE A 19 -12.09 7.00 14.11
CA PHE A 19 -12.21 8.37 14.59
C PHE A 19 -13.62 8.93 14.42
N LEU A 20 -14.21 8.76 13.24
CA LEU A 20 -15.57 9.22 12.90
C LEU A 20 -16.66 8.35 13.55
N ARG A 21 -16.42 7.05 13.68
CA ARG A 21 -17.29 6.11 14.39
C ARG A 21 -17.60 6.61 15.80
N ASN A 22 -16.55 6.96 16.55
CA ASN A 22 -16.65 7.42 17.93
C ASN A 22 -17.35 8.80 18.07
N ARG A 23 -17.63 9.49 16.95
CA ARG A 23 -18.29 10.80 16.87
C ARG A 23 -19.69 10.72 16.24
N GLN A 24 -20.21 9.51 15.99
CA GLN A 24 -21.54 9.26 15.41
C GLN A 24 -21.79 9.92 14.04
N VAL A 25 -20.74 10.10 13.24
CA VAL A 25 -20.87 10.54 11.84
C VAL A 25 -21.23 9.35 10.95
N ASP A 26 -22.10 9.54 9.96
CA ASP A 26 -22.47 8.49 8.99
C ASP A 26 -21.34 8.26 7.99
N VAL A 27 -20.74 7.07 8.03
CA VAL A 27 -19.56 6.71 7.24
C VAL A 27 -19.77 5.42 6.48
N ILE A 28 -19.44 5.46 5.19
CA ILE A 28 -19.25 4.28 4.36
C ILE A 28 -17.75 4.09 4.16
N VAL A 29 -17.23 2.91 4.46
CA VAL A 29 -15.83 2.55 4.19
C VAL A 29 -15.79 1.61 2.99
N SER A 30 -15.06 1.99 1.95
CA SER A 30 -14.83 1.15 0.77
C SER A 30 -13.45 0.54 0.81
N VAL A 31 -13.38 -0.79 0.75
CA VAL A 31 -12.14 -1.57 0.70
C VAL A 31 -12.13 -2.48 -0.52
N ALA A 32 -10.96 -2.70 -1.11
CA ALA A 32 -10.84 -3.45 -2.36
C ALA A 32 -11.01 -4.97 -2.19
N THR A 33 -10.82 -5.51 -0.98
CA THR A 33 -10.75 -6.95 -0.70
C THR A 33 -11.46 -7.30 0.61
N GLU A 34 -11.88 -8.57 0.76
CA GLU A 34 -12.41 -9.11 2.02
C GLU A 34 -11.42 -8.96 3.18
N TYR A 35 -10.12 -9.21 2.93
CA TYR A 35 -9.08 -8.94 3.92
C TYR A 35 -9.09 -7.49 4.45
N GLY A 36 -9.35 -6.52 3.57
CA GLY A 36 -9.48 -5.12 3.98
C GLY A 36 -10.69 -4.89 4.88
N ARG A 37 -11.76 -5.66 4.72
CA ARG A 37 -12.94 -5.65 5.58
C ARG A 37 -12.64 -6.30 6.93
N ASP A 38 -11.95 -7.44 6.96
CA ASP A 38 -11.58 -8.11 8.22
C ASP A 38 -10.69 -7.21 9.11
N CYS A 39 -9.92 -6.33 8.48
CA CYS A 39 -9.12 -5.32 9.19
C CYS A 39 -9.97 -4.16 9.76
N MET A 40 -11.25 -4.05 9.41
CA MET A 40 -12.16 -3.00 9.87
C MET A 40 -13.02 -3.54 11.01
N ASP A 41 -12.63 -3.25 12.25
CA ASP A 41 -13.40 -3.61 13.45
C ASP A 41 -14.61 -2.67 13.65
N VAL A 42 -15.61 -2.77 12.77
CA VAL A 42 -16.76 -1.84 12.72
C VAL A 42 -18.13 -2.52 12.66
N GLU A 43 -18.20 -3.84 12.81
CA GLU A 43 -19.47 -4.59 12.74
C GLU A 43 -20.49 -4.22 13.83
N SER A 44 -20.03 -3.60 14.93
CA SER A 44 -20.86 -3.24 16.09
C SER A 44 -21.43 -1.82 16.06
N SER A 45 -21.22 -1.03 15.01
CA SER A 45 -21.59 0.40 14.97
C SER A 45 -22.70 0.70 13.97
N SER A 46 -23.75 1.40 14.42
CA SER A 46 -24.90 1.76 13.57
C SER A 46 -24.61 2.86 12.53
N ASN A 47 -23.51 3.59 12.70
CA ASN A 47 -23.14 4.73 11.86
C ASN A 47 -21.97 4.44 10.90
N VAL A 48 -21.44 3.21 10.87
CA VAL A 48 -20.37 2.82 9.96
C VAL A 48 -20.78 1.57 9.19
N SER A 49 -20.66 1.61 7.87
CA SER A 49 -20.86 0.45 7.00
C SER A 49 -19.64 0.18 6.14
N VAL A 50 -19.35 -1.09 5.86
CA VAL A 50 -18.20 -1.50 5.04
C VAL A 50 -18.67 -2.16 3.75
N ARG A 51 -18.19 -1.66 2.63
CA ARG A 51 -18.37 -2.24 1.30
C ARG A 51 -17.05 -2.82 0.80
N THR A 52 -17.09 -4.08 0.36
CA THR A 52 -15.98 -4.76 -0.31
C THR A 52 -16.11 -4.69 -1.83
N GLY A 53 -14.96 -4.79 -2.51
CA GLY A 53 -14.87 -4.89 -3.96
C GLY A 53 -14.41 -3.59 -4.64
N ARG A 54 -13.82 -3.72 -5.82
CA ARG A 54 -13.34 -2.58 -6.60
C ARG A 54 -14.49 -1.84 -7.27
N MET A 55 -14.25 -0.57 -7.61
CA MET A 55 -15.13 0.23 -8.44
C MET A 55 -14.29 0.96 -9.48
N ASP A 56 -14.77 1.01 -10.71
CA ASP A 56 -14.25 1.94 -11.71
C ASP A 56 -14.82 3.36 -11.48
N GLU A 57 -14.34 4.34 -12.24
CA GLU A 57 -14.77 5.74 -12.14
C GLU A 57 -16.30 5.91 -12.27
N ALA A 58 -16.93 5.22 -13.22
CA ALA A 58 -18.36 5.35 -13.48
C ALA A 58 -19.20 4.77 -12.32
N GLN A 59 -18.77 3.62 -11.78
CA GLN A 59 -19.35 3.01 -10.60
C GLN A 59 -19.18 3.88 -9.36
N ILE A 60 -18.01 4.49 -9.16
CA ILE A 60 -17.77 5.44 -8.07
C ILE A 60 -18.76 6.60 -8.20
N ARG A 61 -18.84 7.24 -9.38
CA ARG A 61 -19.74 8.37 -9.61
C ARG A 61 -21.20 8.02 -9.32
N GLN A 62 -21.67 6.88 -9.84
CA GLN A 62 -23.02 6.40 -9.57
C GLN A 62 -23.26 6.18 -8.06
N PHE A 63 -22.27 5.62 -7.37
CA PHE A 63 -22.32 5.39 -5.93
C PHE A 63 -22.43 6.69 -5.14
N LEU A 64 -21.62 7.71 -5.49
CA LEU A 64 -21.67 9.04 -4.84
C LEU A 64 -23.08 9.64 -4.93
N THR A 65 -23.69 9.63 -6.11
CA THR A 65 -25.05 10.15 -6.30
C THR A 65 -26.10 9.32 -5.57
N THR A 66 -26.04 7.99 -5.69
CA THR A 66 -27.06 7.08 -5.15
C THR A 66 -27.06 7.10 -3.62
N GLN A 67 -25.87 7.11 -3.01
CA GLN A 67 -25.73 7.12 -1.56
C GLN A 67 -25.77 8.53 -0.96
N LYS A 68 -25.87 9.58 -1.79
CA LYS A 68 -25.86 10.99 -1.40
C LYS A 68 -24.63 11.31 -0.54
N ILE A 69 -23.46 10.99 -1.07
CA ILE A 69 -22.18 11.27 -0.41
C ILE A 69 -21.87 12.75 -0.52
N ASP A 70 -21.58 13.38 0.63
CA ASP A 70 -21.26 14.80 0.72
C ASP A 70 -19.74 15.04 0.65
N LEU A 71 -18.95 14.11 1.22
CA LEU A 71 -17.48 14.18 1.24
C LEU A 71 -16.87 12.80 0.98
N VAL A 72 -15.85 12.79 0.13
CA VAL A 72 -14.97 11.64 -0.08
C VAL A 72 -13.62 11.90 0.58
N VAL A 73 -13.20 10.95 1.42
CA VAL A 73 -11.86 10.88 1.98
C VAL A 73 -11.11 9.75 1.30
N ASP A 74 -10.18 10.09 0.44
CA ASP A 74 -9.33 9.11 -0.21
C ASP A 74 -8.08 8.84 0.63
N ALA A 75 -8.11 7.72 1.34
CA ALA A 75 -7.02 7.17 2.14
C ALA A 75 -6.48 5.87 1.53
N THR A 76 -6.59 5.70 0.21
CA THR A 76 -6.00 4.54 -0.49
C THR A 76 -4.48 4.55 -0.41
N HIS A 77 -3.83 3.41 -0.69
CA HIS A 77 -2.38 3.29 -0.59
C HIS A 77 -1.65 4.23 -1.58
N PRO A 78 -0.49 4.84 -1.24
CA PRO A 78 0.26 5.75 -2.13
C PRO A 78 0.59 5.17 -3.51
N PHE A 79 0.78 3.86 -3.59
CA PHE A 79 1.06 3.14 -4.84
C PHE A 79 -0.21 2.71 -5.60
N ALA A 80 -1.40 3.15 -5.18
CA ALA A 80 -2.68 2.84 -5.80
C ALA A 80 -3.15 3.99 -6.70
N ALA A 81 -2.26 4.52 -7.54
CA ALA A 81 -2.49 5.73 -8.33
C ALA A 81 -3.74 5.67 -9.23
N GLU A 82 -4.04 4.49 -9.80
CA GLU A 82 -5.22 4.29 -10.65
C GLU A 82 -6.54 4.53 -9.90
N VAL A 83 -6.70 3.97 -8.70
CA VAL A 83 -7.93 4.17 -7.91
C VAL A 83 -8.03 5.61 -7.43
N THR A 84 -6.94 6.22 -6.97
CA THR A 84 -6.91 7.65 -6.60
C THR A 84 -7.39 8.53 -7.75
N LYS A 85 -6.87 8.30 -8.96
CA LYS A 85 -7.30 9.02 -10.18
C LYS A 85 -8.80 8.85 -10.45
N ASN A 86 -9.30 7.62 -10.38
CA ASN A 86 -10.72 7.33 -10.61
C ASN A 86 -11.62 8.01 -9.57
N VAL A 87 -11.21 8.01 -8.30
CA VAL A 87 -11.95 8.66 -7.21
C VAL A 87 -11.99 10.18 -7.42
N GLU A 88 -10.84 10.80 -7.69
CA GLU A 88 -10.76 12.24 -7.92
C GLU A 88 -11.65 12.67 -9.10
N GLN A 89 -11.57 11.95 -10.22
CA GLN A 89 -12.38 12.22 -11.41
C GLN A 89 -13.87 12.06 -11.14
N ALA A 90 -14.27 10.98 -10.47
CA ALA A 90 -15.66 10.75 -10.10
C ALA A 90 -16.22 11.84 -9.17
N CYS A 91 -15.45 12.28 -8.18
CA CYS A 91 -15.84 13.37 -7.27
C CYS A 91 -16.05 14.68 -8.03
N ARG A 92 -15.09 15.03 -8.90
CA ARG A 92 -15.15 16.22 -9.74
C ARG A 92 -16.40 16.22 -10.64
N MET A 93 -16.73 15.08 -11.24
CA MET A 93 -17.92 14.96 -12.10
C MET A 93 -19.24 14.97 -11.31
N ALA A 94 -19.25 14.41 -10.10
CA ALA A 94 -20.43 14.39 -9.23
C ALA A 94 -20.64 15.71 -8.47
N GLY A 95 -19.64 16.61 -8.44
CA GLY A 95 -19.65 17.79 -7.59
C GLY A 95 -19.52 17.47 -6.09
N THR A 96 -18.98 16.28 -5.76
CA THR A 96 -18.77 15.84 -4.38
C THR A 96 -17.43 16.37 -3.86
N GLU A 97 -17.40 16.84 -2.62
CA GLU A 97 -16.16 17.32 -2.00
C GLU A 97 -15.15 16.18 -1.86
N TYR A 98 -13.87 16.45 -2.09
CA TYR A 98 -12.81 15.45 -2.10
C TYR A 98 -11.61 15.94 -1.28
N ILE A 99 -11.11 15.07 -0.40
CA ILE A 99 -9.82 15.24 0.25
C ILE A 99 -8.97 13.97 0.12
N ARG A 100 -7.68 14.15 -0.13
CA ARG A 100 -6.67 13.08 -0.09
C ARG A 100 -6.03 13.05 1.29
N CYS A 101 -6.14 11.92 1.98
CA CYS A 101 -5.36 11.65 3.18
C CYS A 101 -4.06 10.93 2.79
N VAL A 102 -2.96 11.66 2.81
CA VAL A 102 -1.64 11.10 2.49
C VAL A 102 -0.95 10.59 3.74
N ARG A 103 -0.08 9.60 3.52
CA ARG A 103 0.75 9.05 4.56
C ARG A 103 1.94 9.95 4.84
N GLU A 104 2.25 10.20 6.11
CA GLU A 104 3.43 10.97 6.51
C GLU A 104 4.71 10.31 5.95
N ARG A 105 5.59 11.13 5.36
CA ARG A 105 6.92 10.68 4.93
C ARG A 105 7.75 10.45 6.19
N GLN A 106 8.40 9.29 6.28
CA GLN A 106 9.34 9.06 7.35
C GLN A 106 10.68 9.62 6.94
N ASN A 107 11.30 10.41 7.82
CA ASN A 107 12.72 10.69 7.71
C ASN A 107 13.46 9.41 8.10
N TRP A 108 14.13 8.79 7.14
CA TRP A 108 15.07 7.71 7.38
C TRP A 108 16.36 8.06 6.65
N ASP A 109 17.50 7.65 7.22
CA ASP A 109 18.79 7.98 6.65
C ASP A 109 19.02 7.16 5.38
N ASP A 110 18.90 7.84 4.25
CA ASP A 110 19.10 7.26 2.92
C ASP A 110 20.52 7.45 2.39
N LYS A 111 21.42 7.99 3.23
CA LYS A 111 22.84 8.17 2.91
C LYS A 111 23.70 6.95 3.24
N GLY A 112 23.10 5.85 3.67
CA GLY A 112 23.83 4.60 3.89
C GLY A 112 24.49 4.12 2.59
N GLU A 113 25.75 3.66 2.68
CA GLU A 113 26.57 3.26 1.51
C GLU A 113 25.93 2.17 0.62
N ARG A 114 24.93 1.45 1.12
CA ARG A 114 24.27 0.32 0.44
C ARG A 114 22.78 0.58 0.19
N VAL A 115 22.40 1.83 -0.04
CA VAL A 115 21.03 2.21 -0.38
C VAL A 115 20.98 2.74 -1.81
N VAL A 116 20.05 2.21 -2.61
CA VAL A 116 19.76 2.69 -3.96
C VAL A 116 18.30 3.10 -4.00
N ARG A 117 18.04 4.39 -4.26
CA ARG A 117 16.68 4.89 -4.47
C ARG A 117 16.37 4.94 -5.95
N VAL A 118 15.17 4.49 -6.30
CA VAL A 118 14.62 4.53 -7.65
C VAL A 118 13.19 5.05 -7.58
N GLU A 119 12.69 5.65 -8.65
CA GLU A 119 11.34 6.21 -8.67
C GLU A 119 10.29 5.16 -9.05
N SER A 120 10.73 4.04 -9.63
CA SER A 120 9.83 3.03 -10.19
C SER A 120 10.41 1.61 -10.14
N VAL A 121 9.54 0.60 -10.30
CA VAL A 121 9.97 -0.80 -10.45
C VAL A 121 10.81 -1.01 -11.72
N PRO A 122 10.46 -0.43 -12.89
CA PRO A 122 11.33 -0.49 -14.07
C PRO A 122 12.77 -0.02 -13.82
N GLU A 123 12.97 1.09 -13.12
CA GLU A 123 14.32 1.56 -12.75
C GLU A 123 15.02 0.60 -11.78
N ALA A 124 14.29 0.00 -10.83
CA ALA A 124 14.85 -1.04 -9.97
C ALA A 124 15.39 -2.22 -10.82
N VAL A 125 14.64 -2.61 -11.86
CA VAL A 125 15.00 -3.69 -12.77
C VAL A 125 16.22 -3.32 -13.62
N GLU A 126 16.29 -2.10 -14.15
CA GLU A 126 17.43 -1.59 -14.91
C GLU A 126 18.72 -1.58 -14.08
N TYR A 127 18.62 -1.11 -12.82
CA TYR A 127 19.72 -1.20 -11.87
C TYR A 127 20.16 -2.66 -11.66
N LEU A 128 19.20 -3.56 -11.38
CA LEU A 128 19.48 -4.96 -11.07
C LEU A 128 19.97 -5.78 -12.27
N GLN A 129 19.64 -5.39 -13.51
CA GLN A 129 20.14 -6.05 -14.72
C GLN A 129 21.66 -6.03 -14.81
N ASN A 130 22.30 -4.99 -14.26
CA ASN A 130 23.74 -4.80 -14.30
C ASN A 130 24.45 -5.35 -13.04
N THR A 131 23.82 -6.29 -12.32
CA THR A 131 24.33 -6.81 -11.03
C THR A 131 24.32 -8.34 -10.94
N THR A 132 25.12 -8.87 -10.00
CA THR A 132 25.20 -10.32 -9.69
C THR A 132 24.92 -10.61 -8.22
N GLY A 133 24.36 -11.79 -7.91
CA GLY A 133 23.98 -12.24 -6.55
C GLY A 133 22.49 -12.57 -6.45
N ASN A 134 21.96 -12.90 -5.28
CA ASN A 134 20.52 -13.16 -5.14
C ASN A 134 19.72 -11.89 -4.82
N VAL A 135 18.48 -11.82 -5.28
CA VAL A 135 17.56 -10.69 -5.12
C VAL A 135 16.32 -11.15 -4.37
N LEU A 136 16.08 -10.60 -3.19
CA LEU A 136 14.81 -10.72 -2.50
C LEU A 136 13.88 -9.59 -2.96
N ILE A 137 12.79 -9.92 -3.64
CA ILE A 137 11.80 -8.98 -4.17
C ILE A 137 10.61 -8.92 -3.21
N ALA A 138 10.43 -7.79 -2.53
CA ALA A 138 9.32 -7.54 -1.61
C ALA A 138 8.46 -6.34 -2.03
N THR A 139 8.18 -6.22 -3.33
CA THR A 139 7.29 -5.19 -3.90
C THR A 139 5.86 -5.66 -4.18
N GLY A 140 5.58 -6.95 -3.94
CA GLY A 140 4.27 -7.58 -4.16
C GLY A 140 4.09 -8.18 -5.55
N SER A 141 3.07 -9.04 -5.70
CA SER A 141 2.84 -9.86 -6.90
C SER A 141 2.52 -9.06 -8.17
N LYS A 142 1.81 -7.93 -8.04
CA LYS A 142 1.41 -7.09 -9.18
C LYS A 142 2.57 -6.58 -10.03
N GLU A 143 3.73 -6.41 -9.42
CA GLU A 143 4.92 -5.83 -10.07
C GLU A 143 5.90 -6.92 -10.57
N LEU A 144 5.64 -8.20 -10.24
CA LEU A 144 6.61 -9.28 -10.49
C LEU A 144 6.94 -9.44 -11.98
N LYS A 145 5.98 -9.14 -12.86
CA LYS A 145 6.17 -9.22 -14.31
C LYS A 145 7.38 -8.39 -14.75
N GLU A 146 7.58 -7.22 -14.17
CA GLU A 146 8.68 -6.33 -14.55
C GLU A 146 10.05 -6.96 -14.23
N TYR A 147 10.16 -7.68 -13.11
CA TYR A 147 11.40 -8.33 -12.67
C TYR A 147 11.81 -9.51 -13.54
N THR A 148 10.87 -10.12 -14.27
CA THR A 148 11.17 -11.24 -15.19
C THR A 148 12.15 -10.84 -16.31
N ARG A 149 12.34 -9.54 -16.54
CA ARG A 149 13.32 -8.98 -17.49
C ARG A 149 14.76 -9.01 -16.98
N ILE A 150 14.99 -9.27 -15.69
CA ILE A 150 16.34 -9.40 -15.14
C ILE A 150 16.97 -10.67 -15.73
N ALA A 151 18.19 -10.55 -16.25
CA ALA A 151 18.95 -11.70 -16.74
C ALA A 151 19.17 -12.71 -15.60
N GLY A 152 18.84 -13.99 -15.85
CA GLY A 152 18.92 -15.04 -14.83
C GLY A 152 17.88 -14.89 -13.71
N CYS A 153 16.73 -14.27 -13.98
CA CYS A 153 15.69 -14.05 -12.97
C CYS A 153 15.25 -15.36 -12.28
N LYS A 154 15.11 -16.45 -13.02
CA LYS A 154 14.63 -17.74 -12.48
C LYS A 154 15.59 -18.34 -11.46
N GLU A 155 16.88 -18.05 -11.59
CA GLU A 155 17.94 -18.62 -10.76
C GLU A 155 18.24 -17.75 -9.55
N ARG A 156 18.09 -16.42 -9.67
CA ARG A 156 18.58 -15.48 -8.65
C ARG A 156 17.50 -14.61 -8.00
N CYS A 157 16.27 -14.58 -8.51
CA CYS A 157 15.21 -13.75 -7.95
C CYS A 157 14.26 -14.57 -7.08
N TYR A 158 13.94 -14.03 -5.91
CA TYR A 158 13.09 -14.65 -4.90
C TYR A 158 11.94 -13.69 -4.59
N ALA A 159 10.72 -14.06 -4.96
CA ALA A 159 9.55 -13.23 -4.78
C ALA A 159 8.92 -13.50 -3.40
N ARG A 160 8.75 -12.45 -2.60
CA ARG A 160 7.89 -12.49 -1.41
C ARG A 160 6.56 -11.80 -1.70
N VAL A 161 5.48 -12.57 -1.63
CA VAL A 161 4.13 -12.12 -1.97
C VAL A 161 3.13 -12.50 -0.89
N LEU A 162 1.94 -11.89 -0.93
CA LEU A 162 0.83 -12.28 -0.05
C LEU A 162 0.42 -13.73 -0.31
N SER A 163 0.10 -14.44 0.76
CA SER A 163 -0.36 -15.84 0.75
C SER A 163 -1.83 -15.99 0.31
N THR A 164 -2.26 -15.20 -0.69
CA THR A 164 -3.59 -15.34 -1.31
C THR A 164 -3.47 -16.13 -2.61
N GLN A 165 -4.52 -16.89 -2.95
CA GLN A 165 -4.55 -17.71 -4.16
C GLN A 165 -4.18 -16.92 -5.42
N VAL A 166 -4.83 -15.78 -5.64
CA VAL A 166 -4.56 -14.89 -6.80
C VAL A 166 -3.09 -14.46 -6.87
N SER A 167 -2.49 -14.13 -5.73
CA SER A 167 -1.11 -13.66 -5.65
C SER A 167 -0.10 -14.78 -5.92
N VAL A 168 -0.36 -15.97 -5.39
CA VAL A 168 0.48 -17.16 -5.59
C VAL A 168 0.39 -17.65 -7.03
N GLU A 169 -0.82 -17.80 -7.58
CA GLU A 169 -1.03 -18.27 -8.95
C GLU A 169 -0.38 -17.34 -9.99
N GLU A 170 -0.50 -16.02 -9.82
CA GLU A 170 0.16 -15.06 -10.70
C GLU A 170 1.69 -15.16 -10.63
N SER A 171 2.24 -15.36 -9.42
CA SER A 171 3.69 -15.52 -9.24
C SER A 171 4.20 -16.78 -9.93
N ILE A 172 3.47 -17.89 -9.81
CA ILE A 172 3.79 -19.16 -10.49
C ILE A 172 3.74 -18.99 -12.02
N ARG A 173 2.70 -18.32 -12.56
CA ARG A 173 2.61 -18.02 -14.00
C ARG A 173 3.83 -17.25 -14.54
N LEU A 174 4.42 -16.41 -13.71
CA LEU A 174 5.63 -15.63 -14.03
C LEU A 174 6.94 -16.42 -13.82
N GLY A 175 6.86 -17.68 -13.38
CA GLY A 175 8.01 -18.57 -13.18
C GLY A 175 8.65 -18.48 -11.79
N PHE A 176 7.99 -17.85 -10.81
CA PHE A 176 8.41 -17.90 -9.41
C PHE A 176 7.76 -19.12 -8.74
N GLU A 177 8.52 -20.20 -8.58
CA GLU A 177 8.04 -21.44 -7.98
C GLU A 177 9.06 -22.06 -7.02
N GLY A 178 8.60 -23.03 -6.22
CA GLY A 178 9.43 -23.71 -5.22
C GLY A 178 10.10 -22.70 -4.27
N LYS A 179 11.42 -22.79 -4.11
CA LYS A 179 12.20 -21.90 -3.24
C LYS A 179 12.20 -20.44 -3.68
N HIS A 180 11.82 -20.13 -4.92
CA HIS A 180 11.79 -18.76 -5.47
C HIS A 180 10.49 -18.01 -5.14
N LEU A 181 9.52 -18.66 -4.48
CA LEU A 181 8.27 -18.06 -4.08
C LEU A 181 8.06 -18.21 -2.56
N ILE A 182 8.04 -17.09 -1.86
CA ILE A 182 7.77 -17.00 -0.42
C ILE A 182 6.40 -16.36 -0.24
N ALA A 183 5.39 -17.18 0.02
CA ALA A 183 4.02 -16.74 0.25
C ALA A 183 3.79 -16.52 1.75
N MET A 184 3.68 -15.26 2.18
CA MET A 184 3.49 -14.92 3.59
C MET A 184 2.88 -13.52 3.77
N GLN A 185 2.31 -13.27 4.95
CA GLN A 185 1.66 -12.01 5.29
C GLN A 185 2.42 -11.26 6.37
N GLY A 186 2.67 -9.96 6.13
CA GLY A 186 3.35 -9.06 7.05
C GLY A 186 2.38 -8.25 7.94
N PRO A 187 2.89 -7.26 8.70
CA PRO A 187 4.27 -6.75 8.68
C PRO A 187 5.29 -7.77 9.22
N PHE A 188 6.56 -7.62 8.83
CA PHE A 188 7.64 -8.53 9.22
C PHE A 188 8.64 -7.82 10.11
N SER A 189 9.08 -8.49 11.18
CA SER A 189 10.13 -7.95 12.06
C SER A 189 11.48 -7.85 11.36
N LYS A 190 12.41 -7.10 11.95
CA LYS A 190 13.79 -7.01 11.47
C LYS A 190 14.43 -8.40 11.37
N GLU A 191 14.25 -9.22 12.41
CA GLU A 191 14.85 -10.55 12.56
C GLU A 191 14.38 -11.50 11.46
N LEU A 192 13.09 -11.46 11.13
CA LEU A 192 12.54 -12.30 10.07
C LEU A 192 13.07 -11.87 8.70
N ASN A 193 13.11 -10.56 8.41
CA ASN A 193 13.71 -10.06 7.17
C ASN A 193 15.19 -10.46 7.08
N LEU A 194 15.95 -10.30 8.15
CA LEU A 194 17.37 -10.68 8.23
C LEU A 194 17.57 -12.18 8.02
N ALA A 195 16.75 -13.03 8.64
CA ALA A 195 16.81 -14.48 8.46
C ALA A 195 16.56 -14.88 7.01
N MET A 196 15.57 -14.28 6.34
CA MET A 196 15.33 -14.50 4.91
C MET A 196 16.51 -14.03 4.06
N LEU A 197 17.05 -12.84 4.30
CA LEU A 197 18.20 -12.34 3.55
C LEU A 197 19.39 -13.29 3.67
N ARG A 198 19.68 -13.80 4.88
CA ARG A 198 20.75 -14.77 5.11
C ARG A 198 20.47 -16.13 4.48
N ALA A 199 19.26 -16.67 4.62
CA ALA A 199 18.88 -17.96 4.08
C ALA A 199 18.93 -18.00 2.54
N LEU A 200 18.66 -16.87 1.90
CA LEU A 200 18.71 -16.71 0.46
C LEU A 200 20.08 -16.28 -0.06
N ASP A 201 21.06 -15.99 0.82
CA ASP A 201 22.30 -15.29 0.45
C ASP A 201 22.01 -14.05 -0.41
N ALA A 202 20.98 -13.28 -0.02
CA ALA A 202 20.46 -12.17 -0.80
C ALA A 202 21.42 -10.99 -0.75
N ARG A 203 22.01 -10.65 -1.90
CA ARG A 203 22.84 -9.47 -2.07
C ARG A 203 22.01 -8.20 -2.24
N TYR A 204 20.79 -8.32 -2.76
CA TYR A 204 19.87 -7.21 -2.98
C TYR A 204 18.54 -7.46 -2.30
N PHE A 205 18.01 -6.43 -1.67
CA PHE A 205 16.67 -6.43 -1.08
C PHE A 205 15.84 -5.31 -1.71
N VAL A 206 14.89 -5.68 -2.55
CA VAL A 206 14.02 -4.72 -3.24
C VAL A 206 12.75 -4.51 -2.44
N THR A 207 12.44 -3.26 -2.11
CA THR A 207 11.21 -2.93 -1.38
C THR A 207 10.62 -1.60 -1.80
N LYS A 208 9.32 -1.43 -1.54
CA LYS A 208 8.64 -0.13 -1.63
C LYS A 208 8.83 0.61 -0.31
N GLU A 209 8.97 1.93 -0.40
CA GLU A 209 8.97 2.81 0.77
C GLU A 209 7.57 2.82 1.43
N SER A 210 7.26 1.76 2.16
CA SER A 210 5.90 1.44 2.64
C SER A 210 5.56 2.09 3.97
N GLY A 211 6.48 2.82 4.59
CA GLY A 211 6.30 3.51 5.87
C GLY A 211 6.18 2.58 7.08
N LYS A 212 5.83 3.15 8.24
CA LYS A 212 5.83 2.45 9.54
C LYS A 212 4.99 1.17 9.55
N SER A 213 3.73 1.26 9.14
CA SER A 213 2.81 0.10 9.17
C SER A 213 3.14 -0.95 8.12
N GLY A 214 3.91 -0.59 7.10
CA GLY A 214 4.47 -1.55 6.14
C GLY A 214 5.73 -2.26 6.64
N GLY A 215 6.24 -1.89 7.82
CA GLY A 215 7.50 -2.40 8.36
C GLY A 215 8.70 -1.99 7.53
N PHE A 216 8.76 -0.73 7.07
CA PHE A 216 9.85 -0.27 6.19
C PHE A 216 11.19 -0.15 6.93
N LEU A 217 11.20 0.40 8.15
CA LEU A 217 12.43 0.55 8.94
C LEU A 217 13.04 -0.81 9.31
N GLU A 218 12.21 -1.80 9.59
CA GLU A 218 12.62 -3.18 9.85
C GLU A 218 13.33 -3.80 8.65
N LYS A 219 12.93 -3.43 7.42
CA LYS A 219 13.62 -3.85 6.19
C LYS A 219 14.94 -3.13 6.00
N VAL A 220 15.00 -1.82 6.30
CA VAL A 220 16.23 -1.02 6.25
C VAL A 220 17.29 -1.61 7.18
N GLN A 221 16.92 -1.81 8.45
CA GLN A 221 17.80 -2.38 9.47
C GLN A 221 18.25 -3.81 9.12
N ALA A 222 17.34 -4.63 8.58
CA ALA A 222 17.68 -5.99 8.16
C ALA A 222 18.65 -6.01 6.97
N ALA A 223 18.48 -5.12 5.98
CA ALA A 223 19.40 -5.01 4.85
C ALA A 223 20.80 -4.58 5.31
N GLU A 224 20.88 -3.59 6.19
CA GLU A 224 22.12 -3.12 6.78
C GLU A 224 22.85 -4.25 7.52
N GLU A 225 22.16 -4.97 8.40
CA GLU A 225 22.73 -6.08 9.18
C GLU A 225 23.12 -7.28 8.30
N ALA A 226 22.38 -7.53 7.21
CA ALA A 226 22.71 -8.55 6.21
C ALA A 226 23.84 -8.10 5.25
N LYS A 227 24.25 -6.83 5.28
CA LYS A 227 25.12 -6.19 4.27
C LYS A 227 24.57 -6.29 2.84
N ALA A 228 23.24 -6.42 2.71
CA ALA A 228 22.55 -6.43 1.43
C ALA A 228 22.34 -4.98 0.95
N VAL A 229 22.38 -4.78 -0.37
CA VAL A 229 22.01 -3.50 -0.98
C VAL A 229 20.49 -3.37 -0.96
N LEU A 230 19.99 -2.35 -0.26
CA LEU A 230 18.57 -2.04 -0.22
C LEU A 230 18.19 -1.20 -1.44
N VAL A 231 17.38 -1.77 -2.33
CA VAL A 231 16.82 -1.06 -3.49
C VAL A 231 15.42 -0.58 -3.12
N VAL A 232 15.26 0.72 -2.92
CA VAL A 232 14.02 1.33 -2.45
C VAL A 232 13.30 2.01 -3.61
N VAL A 233 12.15 1.47 -3.97
CA VAL A 233 11.19 2.15 -4.84
C VAL A 233 10.51 3.23 -4.01
N GLY A 234 10.82 4.48 -4.34
CA GLY A 234 10.30 5.66 -3.67
C GLY A 234 8.78 5.75 -3.76
N ARG A 235 8.17 6.44 -2.80
CA ARG A 235 6.74 6.75 -2.90
C ARG A 235 6.51 7.75 -4.03
N PRO A 236 5.43 7.60 -4.81
CA PRO A 236 4.96 8.66 -5.69
C PRO A 236 4.79 9.98 -4.92
N PHE A 237 4.98 11.10 -5.61
CA PHE A 237 4.62 12.40 -5.04
C PHE A 237 3.09 12.50 -4.94
N GLU A 238 2.58 12.89 -3.77
CA GLU A 238 1.15 13.05 -3.52
C GLU A 238 0.88 14.40 -2.88
N VAL A 239 -0.21 15.05 -3.30
CA VAL A 239 -0.72 16.27 -2.68
C VAL A 239 -1.91 15.90 -1.82
N GLY A 240 -1.87 16.24 -0.53
CA GLY A 240 -2.96 15.96 0.39
C GLY A 240 -2.61 16.33 1.83
N LYS A 241 -3.47 15.91 2.76
CA LYS A 241 -3.34 16.15 4.19
C LYS A 241 -2.80 14.92 4.90
N ILE A 242 -1.87 15.10 5.82
CA ILE A 242 -1.47 13.98 6.69
C ILE A 242 -2.62 13.62 7.64
N LEU A 243 -2.61 12.40 8.18
CA LEU A 243 -3.68 11.87 9.04
C LEU A 243 -4.15 12.85 10.14
N LYS A 244 -3.22 13.54 10.81
CA LYS A 244 -3.53 14.53 11.84
C LYS A 244 -4.32 15.72 11.30
N GLU A 245 -3.91 16.24 10.15
CA GLU A 245 -4.58 17.35 9.48
C GLU A 245 -5.94 16.94 8.91
N THR A 246 -6.04 15.72 8.39
CA THR A 246 -7.30 15.14 7.93
C THR A 246 -8.30 15.01 9.07
N LYS A 247 -7.90 14.49 10.24
CA LYS A 247 -8.77 14.40 11.43
C LYS A 247 -9.29 15.79 11.83
N LYS A 248 -8.41 16.80 11.88
CA LYS A 248 -8.80 18.19 12.19
C LYS A 248 -9.76 18.79 11.16
N PHE A 249 -9.52 18.54 9.87
CA PHE A 249 -10.42 18.96 8.81
C PHE A 249 -11.81 18.35 8.98
N LEU A 250 -11.88 17.04 9.27
CA LEU A 250 -13.14 16.33 9.45
C LEU A 250 -13.94 16.82 10.66
N GLU A 251 -13.28 17.20 11.76
CA GLU A 251 -13.96 17.79 12.93
C GLU A 251 -14.69 19.08 12.56
N ILE A 252 -14.01 19.97 11.85
CA ILE A 252 -14.58 21.24 11.39
C ILE A 252 -15.69 20.98 10.38
N TRP A 253 -15.42 20.12 9.39
CA TRP A 253 -16.36 19.83 8.31
C TRP A 253 -17.65 19.18 8.82
N ALA A 254 -17.55 18.24 9.76
CA ALA A 254 -18.71 17.56 10.34
C ALA A 254 -19.43 18.40 11.42
N GLY A 255 -18.90 19.57 11.81
CA GLY A 255 -19.49 20.42 12.85
C GLY A 255 -19.39 19.80 14.24
N LEU A 256 -18.27 19.15 14.54
CA LEU A 256 -18.01 18.46 15.81
C LEU A 256 -17.21 19.31 16.81
N CYS A 257 -16.96 20.58 16.47
CA CYS A 257 -16.32 21.58 17.30
C CYS A 257 -17.36 22.49 17.96
#